data_AF-A0A0F9TQP3-F1
#
_entry.id   AF-A0A0F9TQP3-F1
#
_cell.length_a   1.000
_cell.length_b   1.000
_cell.length_c   1.000
_cell.angle_alpha   90.00
_cell.angle_beta   90.00
_cell.angle_gamma   90.00
#
_symmetry.space_group_name_H-M   'P 1'
#
loop_
_entity.id
_entity.type
_entity.pdbx_description
1 polymer ?
#
loop_
_entity_poly.entity_id
_entity_poly.type
_entity_poly.pdbx_seq_one_letter_code
_entity_poly.pdbx_strand_id
1 'polypeptide(L)'
;MSPRAHGGRESEFWIEDSGNTIRDLSADVNNVDAPTNTDTAEVTGFGGTRKSFIAGQIDTPVTVAASFETPANRSHTVLSGLIGGTTGYLMKYFPKGSASGLPLLSGSVLLSGYQVTSPLADKVGVSATLVPADATGIVWSTV
;
A
#
# COMPACT_ATOMS: atom_id res chain seq x y z
N MET A 1 -20.30 2.84 -25.39
CA MET A 1 -19.29 2.35 -24.44
C MET A 1 -19.70 2.84 -23.07
N SER A 2 -20.13 1.95 -22.16
CA SER A 2 -20.46 2.37 -20.79
C SER A 2 -19.14 2.65 -20.04
N PRO A 3 -19.05 3.69 -19.20
CA PRO A 3 -17.84 3.97 -18.43
C PRO A 3 -17.59 2.79 -17.48
N ARG A 4 -16.54 2.01 -17.71
CA ARG A 4 -16.12 0.94 -16.77
C ARG A 4 -15.40 1.59 -15.59
N ALA A 5 -16.17 2.17 -14.68
CA ALA A 5 -15.68 2.40 -13.32
C ALA A 5 -15.81 1.08 -12.56
N HIS A 6 -14.69 0.45 -12.18
CA HIS A 6 -14.70 -0.66 -11.24
C HIS A 6 -14.85 -0.07 -9.82
N GLY A 7 -15.95 -0.41 -9.13
CA GLY A 7 -16.17 0.06 -7.76
C GLY A 7 -15.26 -0.68 -6.78
N GLY A 8 -14.69 0.03 -5.80
CA GLY A 8 -13.75 -0.52 -4.81
C GLY A 8 -14.32 -1.56 -3.82
N ARG A 9 -15.57 -1.99 -4.01
CA ARG A 9 -16.23 -3.00 -3.15
C ARG A 9 -15.68 -4.41 -3.31
N GLU A 10 -15.05 -4.69 -4.44
CA GLU A 10 -14.39 -5.97 -4.71
C GLU A 10 -12.89 -5.90 -4.37
N SER A 11 -12.41 -4.77 -3.84
CA SER A 11 -11.00 -4.61 -3.55
C SER A 11 -10.61 -5.37 -2.29
N GLU A 12 -9.46 -6.03 -2.33
CA GLU A 12 -8.95 -6.81 -1.20
C GLU A 12 -7.57 -6.29 -0.80
N PHE A 13 -7.29 -6.25 0.50
CA PHE A 13 -6.00 -5.85 1.06
C PHE A 13 -5.52 -6.86 2.09
N TRP A 14 -4.37 -7.47 1.80
CA TRP A 14 -3.76 -8.49 2.65
C TRP A 14 -2.33 -8.08 3.02
N ILE A 15 -1.91 -8.40 4.24
CA ILE A 15 -0.56 -8.13 4.74
C ILE A 15 -0.14 -9.20 5.75
N GLU A 16 1.15 -9.50 5.83
CA GLU A 16 1.68 -10.33 6.92
C GLU A 16 1.51 -9.66 8.28
N ASP A 17 1.22 -10.46 9.29
CA ASP A 17 1.38 -10.06 10.69
C ASP A 17 2.84 -10.19 11.17
N SER A 18 3.11 -9.80 12.41
CA SER A 18 4.44 -9.91 13.02
C SER A 18 4.96 -11.35 13.15
N GLY A 19 4.10 -12.35 12.94
CA GLY A 19 4.43 -13.77 12.87
C GLY A 19 4.61 -14.30 11.44
N ASN A 20 4.72 -13.41 10.45
CA ASN A 20 4.86 -13.72 9.01
C ASN A 20 3.69 -14.54 8.45
N THR A 21 2.49 -14.36 9.00
CA THR A 21 1.26 -14.98 8.46
C THR A 21 0.45 -13.94 7.70
N ILE A 22 0.10 -14.23 6.44
CA ILE A 22 -0.78 -13.36 5.63
C ILE A 22 -2.16 -13.27 6.27
N ARG A 23 -2.60 -12.04 6.54
CA ARG A 23 -3.93 -11.68 7.06
C ARG A 23 -4.70 -10.91 6.02
N ASP A 24 -5.96 -11.30 5.82
CA ASP A 24 -6.93 -10.57 5.03
C ASP A 24 -7.60 -9.50 5.90
N LEU A 25 -7.37 -8.22 5.58
CA LEU A 25 -7.94 -7.07 6.27
C LEU A 25 -9.03 -6.38 5.46
N SER A 26 -9.48 -6.98 4.36
CA SER A 26 -10.40 -6.33 3.39
C SER A 26 -11.73 -5.90 4.01
N ALA A 27 -12.17 -6.60 5.07
CA ALA A 27 -13.39 -6.23 5.80
C ALA A 27 -13.25 -4.97 6.66
N ASP A 28 -12.02 -4.61 7.04
CA ASP A 28 -11.74 -3.49 7.94
C ASP A 28 -11.25 -2.26 7.16
N VAL A 29 -10.61 -2.49 6.01
CA VAL A 29 -9.99 -1.48 5.14
C VAL A 29 -11.06 -0.72 4.36
N ASN A 30 -11.00 0.61 4.44
CA ASN A 30 -11.93 1.51 3.75
C ASN A 30 -11.25 2.20 2.54
N ASN A 31 -9.93 2.31 2.54
CA ASN A 31 -9.17 2.94 1.48
C ASN A 31 -7.73 2.41 1.42
N VAL A 32 -7.23 2.20 0.21
CA VAL A 32 -5.81 1.94 -0.08
C VAL A 32 -5.37 2.95 -1.13
N ASP A 33 -4.42 3.80 -0.77
CA ASP A 33 -3.78 4.74 -1.67
C ASP A 33 -2.34 4.25 -1.94
N ALA A 34 -2.02 4.02 -3.20
CA ALA A 34 -0.75 3.46 -3.64
C ALA A 34 -0.15 4.29 -4.78
N PRO A 35 0.25 5.54 -4.52
CA PRO A 35 0.90 6.38 -5.51
C PRO A 35 2.25 5.77 -5.92
N THR A 36 2.52 5.73 -7.22
CA THR A 36 3.86 5.45 -7.73
C THR A 36 4.57 6.78 -7.96
N ASN A 37 5.54 7.10 -7.10
CA ASN A 37 6.35 8.30 -7.25
C ASN A 37 7.67 7.92 -7.93
N THR A 38 8.07 8.70 -8.92
CA THR A 38 9.40 8.60 -9.52
C THR A 38 10.09 9.95 -9.35
N ASP A 39 11.17 9.97 -8.58
CA ASP A 39 12.05 11.14 -8.59
C ASP A 39 12.86 11.12 -9.89
N THR A 40 12.90 12.23 -10.63
CA THR A 40 13.70 12.33 -11.86
C THR A 40 14.49 13.61 -11.86
N ALA A 41 15.81 13.51 -11.93
CA ALA A 41 16.68 14.68 -12.02
C ALA A 41 16.76 15.14 -13.48
N GLU A 42 16.34 16.36 -13.77
CA GLU A 42 16.53 16.99 -15.08
C GLU A 42 17.99 17.45 -15.22
N VAL A 43 18.71 17.00 -16.26
CA VAL A 43 20.13 17.34 -16.53
C VAL A 43 20.27 18.02 -17.89
N THR A 44 19.27 18.81 -18.27
CA THR A 44 19.28 19.52 -19.55
C THR A 44 20.41 20.55 -19.58
N GLY A 45 21.45 20.31 -20.39
CA GLY A 45 22.55 21.24 -20.62
C GLY A 45 22.21 22.34 -21.64
N PHE A 46 23.00 23.41 -21.65
CA PHE A 46 22.89 24.47 -22.68
C PHE A 46 23.13 23.89 -24.08
N GLY A 47 22.17 24.13 -24.99
CA GLY A 47 22.20 23.63 -26.38
C GLY A 47 21.31 22.41 -26.65
N GLY A 48 20.68 21.83 -25.62
CA GLY A 48 19.72 20.73 -25.78
C GLY A 48 18.36 21.20 -26.29
N THR A 49 17.86 20.63 -27.39
CA THR A 49 16.52 20.90 -27.93
C THR A 49 15.42 20.07 -27.24
N ARG A 50 15.81 19.14 -26.36
CA ARG A 50 14.93 18.21 -25.63
C ARG A 50 15.43 18.05 -24.21
N LYS A 51 14.50 17.91 -23.26
CA LYS A 51 14.81 17.63 -21.86
C LYS A 51 15.47 16.25 -21.72
N SER A 52 16.50 16.18 -20.89
CA SER A 52 17.16 14.92 -20.52
C SER A 52 16.98 14.67 -19.03
N PHE A 53 16.62 13.45 -18.66
CA PHE A 53 16.35 13.05 -17.27
C PHE A 53 17.25 11.87 -16.90
N ILE A 54 17.80 11.89 -15.69
CA ILE A 54 18.32 10.69 -15.03
C ILE A 54 17.13 10.01 -14.36
N ALA A 55 16.90 8.73 -14.68
CA ALA A 55 15.91 7.93 -13.97
C ALA A 55 16.31 7.84 -12.50
N GLY A 56 15.51 8.43 -11.60
CA GLY A 56 15.78 8.42 -10.17
C GLY A 56 15.03 7.32 -9.43
N GLN A 57 15.07 7.41 -8.10
CA GLN A 57 14.56 6.37 -7.21
C GLN A 57 13.02 6.32 -7.29
N ILE A 58 12.48 5.11 -7.42
CA ILE A 58 11.04 4.86 -7.36
C ILE A 58 10.68 4.63 -5.89
N ASP A 59 9.74 5.43 -5.39
CA ASP A 59 9.15 5.23 -4.07
C ASP A 59 7.63 5.09 -4.22
N THR A 60 7.08 4.09 -3.55
CA THR A 60 5.66 3.76 -3.62
C THR A 60 5.14 3.65 -2.19
N PRO A 61 5.00 4.76 -1.46
CA PRO A 61 4.45 4.72 -0.11
C PRO A 61 2.96 4.36 -0.21
N VAL A 62 2.58 3.20 0.35
CA VAL A 62 1.19 2.75 0.34
C VAL A 62 0.53 3.13 1.65
N THR A 63 -0.52 3.94 1.58
CA THR A 63 -1.29 4.37 2.74
C THR A 63 -2.58 3.57 2.81
N VAL A 64 -2.82 2.94 3.96
CA VAL A 64 -3.99 2.10 4.22
C VAL A 64 -4.80 2.73 5.35
N ALA A 65 -6.07 3.03 5.09
CA ALA A 65 -7.00 3.48 6.12
C ALA A 65 -8.04 2.39 6.41
N ALA A 66 -8.19 2.05 7.68
CA ALA A 66 -9.09 1.00 8.15
C ALA A 66 -9.88 1.44 9.39
N SER A 67 -10.95 0.72 9.70
CA SER A 67 -11.68 0.84 10.97
C SER A 67 -10.85 0.20 12.09
N PHE A 68 -10.88 0.73 13.31
CA PHE A 68 -10.12 0.18 14.44
C PHE A 68 -10.74 -1.12 14.95
N GLU A 69 -10.06 -2.26 14.76
CA GLU A 69 -10.53 -3.58 15.17
C GLU A 69 -9.41 -4.37 15.87
N THR A 70 -9.68 -4.84 17.10
CA THR A 70 -8.70 -5.46 18.02
C THR A 70 -8.56 -6.99 18.01
N PRO A 71 -9.44 -7.80 17.39
CA PRO A 71 -9.19 -9.23 17.29
C PRO A 71 -7.82 -9.52 16.61
N ALA A 72 -7.21 -10.66 16.92
CA ALA A 72 -5.81 -10.95 16.58
C ALA A 72 -5.48 -10.85 15.08
N ASN A 73 -6.47 -11.09 14.22
CA ASN A 73 -6.35 -11.07 12.76
C ASN A 73 -6.98 -9.83 12.12
N ARG A 74 -7.17 -8.75 12.88
CA ARG A 74 -7.86 -7.53 12.45
C ARG A 74 -6.95 -6.32 12.40
N SER A 75 -7.41 -5.28 11.73
CA SER A 75 -6.66 -4.09 11.34
C SER A 75 -5.73 -3.53 12.42
N HIS A 76 -6.21 -3.27 13.64
CA HIS A 76 -5.39 -2.66 14.68
C HIS A 76 -4.30 -3.62 15.12
N THR A 77 -4.65 -4.85 15.48
CA THR A 77 -3.69 -5.82 16.03
C THR A 77 -2.65 -6.23 15.01
N VAL A 78 -3.04 -6.41 13.74
CA VAL A 78 -2.11 -6.73 12.67
C VAL A 78 -1.17 -5.54 12.40
N LEU A 79 -1.71 -4.35 12.13
CA LEU A 79 -0.90 -3.20 11.73
C LEU A 79 -0.03 -2.66 12.87
N SER A 80 -0.53 -2.61 14.11
CA SER A 80 0.26 -2.16 15.26
C SER A 80 1.40 -3.14 15.61
N GLY A 81 1.22 -4.43 15.32
CA GLY A 81 2.25 -5.45 15.48
C GLY A 81 3.46 -5.28 14.55
N LEU A 82 3.33 -4.50 13.46
CA LEU A 82 4.43 -4.25 12.51
C LEU A 82 5.30 -3.04 12.92
N ILE A 83 4.90 -2.29 13.95
CA ILE A 83 5.63 -1.11 14.41
C ILE A 83 7.04 -1.52 14.87
N GLY A 84 8.06 -0.87 14.30
CA GLY A 84 9.46 -1.15 14.62
C GLY A 84 10.00 -2.46 14.04
N GLY A 85 9.24 -3.15 13.19
CA GLY A 85 9.72 -4.29 12.43
C GLY A 85 10.87 -3.88 11.50
N THR A 86 11.91 -4.72 11.43
CA THR A 86 13.10 -4.49 10.59
C THR A 86 13.21 -5.48 9.44
N THR A 87 12.40 -6.53 9.46
CA THR A 87 12.23 -7.47 8.35
C THR A 87 11.03 -7.03 7.52
N GLY A 88 11.18 -7.02 6.20
CA GLY A 88 10.08 -6.66 5.32
C GLY A 88 8.93 -7.67 5.41
N TYR A 89 7.70 -7.16 5.42
CA TYR A 89 6.45 -7.91 5.48
C TYR A 89 5.81 -7.95 4.10
N LEU A 90 5.29 -9.09 3.68
CA LEU A 90 4.62 -9.19 2.39
C LEU A 90 3.25 -8.51 2.43
N MET A 91 3.03 -7.61 1.48
CA MET A 91 1.74 -6.95 1.25
C MET A 91 1.20 -7.30 -0.13
N LYS A 92 -0.12 -7.43 -0.23
CA LYS A 92 -0.88 -7.67 -1.45
C LYS A 92 -2.12 -6.79 -1.47
N TYR A 93 -2.28 -6.03 -2.54
CA TYR A 93 -3.47 -5.24 -2.81
C TYR A 93 -4.07 -5.65 -4.15
N PHE A 94 -5.35 -6.02 -4.12
CA PHE A 94 -6.12 -6.48 -5.26
C PHE A 94 -7.21 -5.45 -5.55
N PRO A 95 -7.01 -4.46 -6.44
CA PRO A 95 -8.01 -3.42 -6.69
C PRO A 95 -9.32 -3.96 -7.27
N LYS A 96 -9.32 -5.18 -7.82
CA LYS A 96 -10.49 -5.81 -8.46
C LYS A 96 -10.77 -7.22 -7.93
N GLY A 97 -10.24 -7.57 -6.78
CA GLY A 97 -10.36 -8.89 -6.16
C GLY A 97 -9.27 -9.87 -6.59
N SER A 98 -9.20 -11.00 -5.90
CA SER A 98 -8.06 -11.93 -5.91
C SER A 98 -8.17 -13.09 -6.90
N ALA A 99 -9.04 -13.01 -7.92
CA ALA A 99 -9.13 -14.05 -8.96
C ALA A 99 -7.95 -13.99 -9.95
N SER A 100 -7.58 -15.14 -10.52
CA SER A 100 -6.46 -15.23 -11.48
C SER A 100 -6.64 -14.32 -12.69
N GLY A 101 -5.53 -13.72 -13.14
CA GLY A 101 -5.50 -12.78 -14.26
C GLY A 101 -6.04 -11.38 -13.93
N LEU A 102 -6.38 -11.12 -12.66
CA LEU A 102 -6.70 -9.78 -12.18
C LEU A 102 -5.44 -9.04 -11.68
N PRO A 103 -5.46 -7.69 -11.68
CA PRO A 103 -4.32 -6.91 -11.21
C PRO A 103 -4.00 -7.16 -9.74
N LEU A 104 -2.72 -7.25 -9.43
CA LEU A 104 -2.15 -7.37 -8.09
C LEU A 104 -1.03 -6.36 -7.91
N LEU A 105 -1.10 -5.55 -6.88
CA LEU A 105 0.03 -4.77 -6.38
C LEU A 105 0.63 -5.51 -5.20
N SER A 106 1.91 -5.87 -5.25
CA SER A 106 2.55 -6.64 -4.18
C SER A 106 4.01 -6.28 -4.00
N GLY A 107 4.51 -6.46 -2.79
CA GLY A 107 5.91 -6.26 -2.45
C GLY A 107 6.19 -6.48 -0.97
N SER A 108 7.47 -6.42 -0.63
CA SER A 108 7.94 -6.42 0.75
C SER A 108 7.92 -4.99 1.29
N VAL A 109 7.31 -4.78 2.46
CA VAL A 109 7.09 -3.45 3.03
C VAL A 109 7.49 -3.36 4.50
N LEU A 110 7.84 -2.14 4.93
CA LEU A 110 8.02 -1.77 6.33
C LEU A 110 6.96 -0.75 6.73
N LEU A 111 6.54 -0.79 7.99
CA LEU A 111 5.63 0.21 8.53
C LEU A 111 6.41 1.46 8.94
N SER A 112 6.21 2.55 8.20
CA SER A 112 6.85 3.85 8.45
C SER A 112 6.00 4.75 9.33
N GLY A 113 4.67 4.61 9.27
CA GLY A 113 3.75 5.42 10.07
C GLY A 113 2.54 4.62 10.53
N TYR A 114 2.12 4.86 11.77
CA TYR A 114 0.89 4.31 12.33
C TYR A 114 0.18 5.36 13.18
N GLN A 115 -1.13 5.50 12.99
CA GLN A 115 -1.95 6.45 13.72
C GLN A 115 -3.33 5.87 14.01
N VAL A 116 -3.88 6.24 15.17
CA VAL A 116 -5.25 5.93 15.58
C VAL A 116 -5.99 7.25 15.73
N THR A 117 -7.18 7.36 15.14
CA THR A 117 -8.01 8.56 15.19
C THR A 117 -9.35 8.24 15.84
N SER A 118 -9.78 9.09 16.78
CA SER A 118 -11.04 8.91 17.52
C SER A 118 -11.92 10.17 17.43
N PRO A 119 -12.48 10.46 16.25
CA PRO A 119 -13.40 11.57 16.06
C PRO A 119 -14.67 11.41 16.91
N LEU A 120 -15.22 12.52 17.43
CA LEU A 120 -16.40 12.51 18.32
C LEU A 120 -17.68 12.01 17.62
N ALA A 121 -17.79 12.18 16.30
CA ALA A 121 -19.00 11.92 15.52
C ALA A 121 -18.83 10.78 14.49
N ASP A 122 -17.69 10.09 14.49
CA ASP A 122 -17.35 9.06 13.50
C ASP A 122 -16.74 7.84 14.18
N LYS A 123 -16.56 6.74 13.41
CA LYS A 123 -15.89 5.53 13.89
C LYS A 123 -14.41 5.78 14.18
N VAL A 124 -13.87 5.06 15.16
CA VAL A 124 -12.42 5.05 15.42
C VAL A 124 -11.71 4.45 14.21
N GLY A 125 -10.72 5.18 13.68
CA GLY A 125 -9.96 4.80 12.51
C GLY A 125 -8.51 4.46 12.84
N VAL A 126 -7.89 3.68 11.96
CA VAL A 126 -6.45 3.47 11.92
C VAL A 126 -5.94 3.85 10.53
N SER A 127 -4.75 4.45 10.48
CA SER A 127 -4.04 4.66 9.22
C SER A 127 -2.60 4.17 9.35
N ALA A 128 -2.15 3.46 8.33
CA ALA A 128 -0.81 2.90 8.23
C ALA A 128 -0.14 3.39 6.94
N THR A 129 1.13 3.78 7.04
CA THR A 129 1.98 4.12 5.89
C THR A 129 3.04 3.05 5.74
N LEU A 130 2.99 2.35 4.61
CA LEU A 130 3.87 1.25 4.24
C LEU A 130 4.86 1.75 3.20
N VAL A 131 6.15 1.49 3.40
CA VAL A 131 7.22 1.85 2.45
C VAL A 131 7.93 0.59 1.96
N PRO A 132 8.52 0.59 0.75
CA PRO A 132 9.35 -0.50 0.29
C PRO A 132 10.40 -0.95 1.32
N ALA A 133 10.48 -2.24 1.61
CA ALA A 133 11.49 -2.80 2.51
C ALA A 133 12.83 -3.08 1.79
N ASP A 134 12.79 -3.18 0.46
CA ASP A 134 13.93 -3.55 -0.37
C ASP A 134 13.94 -2.80 -1.71
N ALA A 135 15.02 -2.99 -2.47
CA ALA A 135 15.23 -2.33 -3.76
C ALA A 135 14.32 -2.85 -4.90
N THR A 136 13.62 -3.98 -4.71
CA THR A 136 12.64 -4.49 -5.67
C THR A 136 11.41 -3.60 -5.69
N GLY A 137 11.09 -2.99 -4.55
CA GLY A 137 9.94 -2.12 -4.41
C GLY A 137 8.62 -2.86 -4.39
N ILE A 138 7.54 -2.09 -4.56
CA ILE A 138 6.18 -2.60 -4.69
C ILE A 138 5.81 -2.55 -6.16
N VAL A 139 5.37 -3.68 -6.71
CA VAL A 139 5.22 -3.87 -8.15
C VAL A 139 3.82 -4.33 -8.54
N TRP A 140 3.37 -3.87 -9.70
CA TRP A 140 2.17 -4.36 -10.35
C TRP A 140 2.44 -5.67 -11.08
N SER A 141 1.53 -6.61 -10.90
CA SER A 141 1.54 -7.94 -11.50
C SER A 141 0.09 -8.41 -11.71
N THR A 142 -0.07 -9.68 -12.09
CA THR A 142 -1.36 -10.36 -12.14
C THR A 142 -1.36 -11.53 -11.17
N VAL A 143 -2.52 -11.83 -10.59
CA VAL A 143 -2.74 -13.02 -9.76
C VAL A 143 -2.55 -14.31 -10.54
#